data_AF-A0A7Z1B013-F1
#
_entry.id   AF-A0A7Z1B013-F1
#
_cell.length_a   1.000
_cell.length_b   1.000
_cell.length_c   1.000
_cell.angle_alpha   90.00
_cell.angle_beta   90.00
_cell.angle_gamma   90.00
#
_symmetry.space_group_name_H-M   'P 1'
#
loop_
_entity.id
_entity.type
_entity.pdbx_description
1 polymer ?
#
loop_
_entity_poly.entity_id
_entity_poly.type
_entity_poly.pdbx_seq_one_letter_code
_entity_poly.pdbx_strand_id
1 'polypeptide(L)'
;MDPDESETASFDLASSSADLGEVTRNISGLLDQLDWQGADATAFRGSWGQFAPAVLTETEGTGDKATQLWRRAQRQRDASR
;
A
#
# COMPACT_ATOMS: atom_id res chain seq x y z
N MET A 1 19.37 10.97 -10.66
CA MET A 1 17.90 10.98 -10.48
C MET A 1 17.54 12.41 -10.21
N ASP A 2 16.67 12.97 -11.03
CA ASP A 2 16.19 14.34 -10.90
C ASP A 2 15.32 14.46 -9.62
N PRO A 3 15.45 15.52 -8.81
CA PRO A 3 14.53 15.77 -7.69
C PRO A 3 13.05 15.80 -8.11
N ASP A 4 12.73 16.28 -9.32
CA ASP A 4 11.36 16.39 -9.83
C ASP A 4 10.79 15.01 -10.18
N GLU A 5 11.60 14.15 -10.79
CA GLU A 5 11.26 12.73 -11.04
C GLU A 5 11.07 11.97 -9.73
N SER A 6 11.93 12.23 -8.74
CA SER A 6 11.88 11.57 -7.42
C SER A 6 10.65 11.99 -6.62
N GLU A 7 10.26 13.26 -6.71
CA GLU A 7 9.03 13.77 -6.10
C GLU A 7 7.79 13.14 -6.76
N THR A 8 7.72 13.11 -8.09
CA THR A 8 6.62 12.47 -8.82
C THR A 8 6.49 10.99 -8.45
N ALA A 9 7.60 10.24 -8.49
CA ALA A 9 7.62 8.84 -8.11
C ALA A 9 7.20 8.61 -6.64
N SER A 10 7.53 9.54 -5.74
CA SER A 10 7.09 9.44 -4.34
C SER A 10 5.58 9.61 -4.19
N PHE A 11 4.97 10.52 -4.95
CA PHE A 11 3.52 10.70 -4.94
C PHE A 11 2.79 9.51 -5.53
N ASP A 12 3.24 9.00 -6.68
CA ASP A 12 2.65 7.84 -7.34
C ASP A 12 2.71 6.59 -6.44
N LEU A 13 3.84 6.40 -5.77
CA LEU A 13 4.05 5.29 -4.84
C LEU A 13 3.15 5.41 -3.61
N ALA A 14 3.02 6.61 -3.03
CA ALA A 14 2.15 6.86 -1.89
C ALA A 14 0.67 6.61 -2.26
N SER A 15 0.22 7.13 -3.41
CA SER A 15 -1.16 6.95 -3.89
C SER A 15 -1.47 5.49 -4.14
N SER A 16 -0.63 4.81 -4.93
CA SER A 16 -0.85 3.40 -5.28
C SER A 16 -0.87 2.50 -4.04
N SER A 17 -0.03 2.82 -3.05
CA SER A 17 0.00 2.09 -1.79
C SER A 17 -1.26 2.29 -0.95
N ALA A 18 -1.76 3.53 -0.88
CA ALA A 18 -2.99 3.85 -0.18
C ALA A 18 -4.20 3.14 -0.82
N ASP A 19 -4.28 3.14 -2.15
CA ASP A 19 -5.35 2.49 -2.92
C ASP A 19 -5.35 0.97 -2.67
N LEU A 20 -4.18 0.32 -2.70
CA LEU A 20 -4.05 -1.11 -2.40
C LEU A 20 -4.46 -1.45 -0.96
N GLY A 21 -4.08 -0.60 -0.01
CA GLY A 21 -4.47 -0.75 1.38
C GLY A 21 -6.00 -0.64 1.56
N GLU A 22 -6.63 0.31 0.86
CA GLU A 22 -8.08 0.48 0.88
C GLU A 22 -8.81 -0.72 0.26
N VAL A 23 -8.42 -1.17 -0.92
CA VAL A 23 -9.01 -2.36 -1.58
C VAL A 23 -8.91 -3.59 -0.68
N THR A 24 -7.77 -3.80 -0.03
CA THR A 24 -7.56 -4.93 0.88
C THR A 24 -8.50 -4.87 2.09
N ARG A 25 -8.71 -3.68 2.68
CA ARG A 25 -9.67 -3.48 3.77
C ARG A 25 -11.10 -3.70 3.30
N ASN A 26 -11.46 -3.19 2.12
CA ASN A 26 -12.80 -3.34 1.55
C ASN A 26 -13.15 -4.82 1.28
N ILE A 27 -12.23 -5.58 0.67
CA ILE A 27 -12.42 -7.02 0.47
C ILE A 27 -12.59 -7.74 1.81
N SER A 28 -11.77 -7.41 2.81
CA SER A 28 -11.88 -8.01 4.14
C SER A 28 -13.25 -7.73 4.78
N GLY A 29 -13.72 -6.48 4.72
CA GLY A 29 -15.04 -6.11 5.21
C GLY A 29 -16.19 -6.80 4.46
N LEU A 30 -16.08 -6.99 3.14
CA LEU A 30 -17.06 -7.76 2.36
C LEU A 30 -17.10 -9.23 2.77
N LEU A 31 -15.95 -9.85 3.01
CA LEU A 31 -15.87 -11.24 3.45
C LEU A 31 -16.48 -11.45 4.84
N ASP A 32 -16.39 -10.44 5.71
CA ASP A 32 -17.01 -10.48 7.04
C ASP A 32 -18.55 -10.37 6.98
N GLN A 33 -19.09 -9.71 5.96
CA GLN A 33 -20.54 -9.54 5.76
C GLN A 33 -21.18 -10.67 4.93
N LEU A 34 -20.39 -11.37 4.12
CA LEU A 34 -20.87 -12.40 3.20
C LEU A 34 -21.08 -13.72 3.95
N ASP A 35 -22.32 -14.24 3.93
CA ASP A 35 -22.63 -15.62 4.35
C ASP A 35 -22.19 -16.63 3.28
N TRP A 36 -20.88 -16.71 3.08
CA TRP A 36 -20.25 -17.66 2.16
C TRP A 36 -19.66 -18.83 2.95
N GLN A 37 -20.22 -20.01 2.71
CA GLN A 37 -19.90 -21.25 3.39
C GLN A 37 -19.39 -22.32 2.42
N GLY A 38 -18.81 -23.39 2.97
CA GLY A 38 -18.27 -24.52 2.20
C GLY A 38 -16.75 -24.60 2.24
N ALA A 39 -16.21 -25.66 1.63
CA ALA A 39 -14.78 -25.94 1.63
C ALA A 39 -13.99 -24.81 0.94
N ASP A 40 -14.47 -24.31 -0.20
CA ASP A 40 -13.81 -23.23 -0.95
C ASP A 40 -13.80 -21.92 -0.17
N ALA A 41 -14.91 -21.59 0.50
CA ALA A 41 -15.00 -20.40 1.35
C ALA A 41 -14.00 -20.46 2.50
N THR A 42 -13.88 -21.62 3.13
CA THR A 42 -12.93 -21.85 4.23
C THR A 42 -11.48 -21.75 3.75
N ALA A 43 -11.17 -22.37 2.60
CA ALA A 43 -9.84 -22.33 2.01
C ALA A 43 -9.44 -20.91 1.62
N PHE A 44 -10.34 -20.17 0.96
CA PHE A 44 -10.11 -18.78 0.57
C PHE A 44 -9.98 -17.85 1.78
N ARG A 45 -10.85 -17.94 2.79
CA ARG A 45 -10.72 -17.14 4.01
C ARG A 45 -9.41 -17.43 4.74
N GLY A 46 -8.97 -18.69 4.74
CA GLY A 46 -7.69 -19.10 5.29
C GLY A 46 -6.50 -18.45 4.57
N SER A 47 -6.47 -18.52 3.24
CA SER A 47 -5.41 -17.89 2.45
C SER A 47 -5.46 -16.36 2.51
N TRP A 48 -6.66 -15.78 2.44
CA TRP A 48 -6.88 -14.34 2.57
C TRP A 48 -6.43 -13.82 3.92
N GLY A 49 -6.72 -14.53 5.01
CA GLY A 49 -6.28 -14.17 6.36
C GLY A 49 -4.76 -14.16 6.53
N GLN A 50 -4.01 -14.91 5.71
CA GLN A 50 -2.55 -14.85 5.66
C GLN A 50 -2.05 -13.71 4.75
N PHE A 51 -2.73 -13.49 3.62
CA PHE A 51 -2.31 -12.55 2.60
C PHE A 51 -2.63 -11.08 2.95
N ALA A 52 -3.85 -10.79 3.42
CA ALA A 52 -4.31 -9.44 3.67
C ALA A 52 -3.44 -8.68 4.69
N PRO A 53 -3.04 -9.27 5.83
CA PRO A 53 -2.14 -8.58 6.77
C PRO A 53 -0.76 -8.27 6.16
N ALA A 54 -0.24 -9.17 5.32
CA ALA A 54 1.05 -8.96 4.66
C ALA A 54 0.97 -7.80 3.65
N VAL A 55 -0.11 -7.72 2.87
CA VAL A 55 -0.35 -6.59 1.96
C VAL A 55 -0.48 -5.28 2.74
N LEU A 56 -1.28 -5.26 3.81
CA LEU A 56 -1.43 -4.06 4.63
C LEU A 56 -0.09 -3.58 5.19
N THR A 57 0.71 -4.50 5.72
CA THR A 57 2.06 -4.20 6.24
C THR A 57 2.97 -3.62 5.15
N GLU A 58 2.99 -4.20 3.95
CA GLU A 58 3.83 -3.67 2.86
C GLU A 58 3.31 -2.31 2.37
N THR A 59 2.00 -2.09 2.34
CA THR A 59 1.43 -0.79 1.95
C THR A 59 1.78 0.32 2.94
N GLU A 60 1.76 0.03 4.24
CA GLU A 60 2.22 0.96 5.27
C GLU A 60 3.71 1.27 5.11
N GLY A 61 4.55 0.24 4.97
CA GLY A 61 5.99 0.42 4.75
C GLY A 61 6.34 1.13 3.45
N THR A 62 5.51 0.98 2.41
CA THR A 62 5.67 1.68 1.13
C THR A 62 5.32 3.16 1.24
N GLY A 63 4.33 3.53 2.04
CA GLY A 63 4.03 4.93 2.38
C GLY A 63 5.20 5.63 3.10
N ASP A 64 5.88 4.90 3.99
CA ASP A 64 7.08 5.41 4.66
C ASP A 64 8.24 5.61 3.69
N LYS A 65 8.46 4.65 2.77
CA LYS A 65 9.49 4.76 1.71
C LYS A 65 9.22 5.95 0.79
N ALA A 66 7.96 6.15 0.39
CA ALA A 66 7.54 7.31 -0.40
C ALA A 66 7.85 8.63 0.31
N THR A 67 7.51 8.72 1.61
CA THR A 67 7.82 9.90 2.44
C THR A 67 9.32 10.18 2.51
N GLN A 68 10.15 9.14 2.65
CA GLN A 68 11.60 9.28 2.67
C GLN A 68 12.16 9.74 1.33
N LEU A 69 11.63 9.23 0.21
CA LEU A 69 12.01 9.63 -1.14
C LEU A 69 11.68 11.11 -1.38
N TRP A 70 10.48 11.55 -0.99
CA TRP A 70 10.07 12.95 -1.07
C TRP A 70 11.01 13.87 -0.26
N ARG A 71 11.28 13.53 1.01
CA ARG A 71 12.22 14.29 1.86
C ARG A 71 13.62 14.37 1.27
N ARG A 72 14.07 13.31 0.59
CA ARG A 72 15.36 13.29 -0.10
C ARG A 72 15.36 14.24 -1.31
N ALA A 73 14.30 14.23 -2.12
CA ALA A 73 14.15 15.13 -3.26
C ALA A 73 14.17 16.61 -2.84
N GLN A 74 13.43 16.95 -1.77
CA GLN A 74 13.38 18.32 -1.23
C GLN A 74 14.77 18.80 -0.78
N ARG A 75 15.50 17.99 -0.01
CA ARG A 75 16.88 18.33 0.41
C ARG A 75 17.83 18.52 -0.79
N GLN A 76 17.66 17.77 -1.86
CA GLN A 76 18.47 17.92 -3.07
C GLN A 76 18.15 19.22 -3.80
N ARG A 77 16.87 19.62 -3.89
CA ARG A 77 16.49 20.93 -4.43
C ARG A 77 17.08 22.08 -3.62
N ASP A 78 16.97 22.01 -2.29
CA ASP A 78 17.50 23.06 -1.40
C ASP A 78 19.03 23.18 -1.49
N ALA A 79 19.75 22.06 -1.63
CA ALA A 79 21.20 22.08 -1.79
C ALA A 79 21.68 22.54 -3.18
N SER A 80 20.77 22.58 -4.17
CA SER A 80 21.06 23.01 -5.54
C SER A 80 20.68 24.48 -5.78
N ARG A 81 20.10 25.15 -4.78
CA ARG A 81 19.81 26.59 -4.76
C ARG A 81 20.94 27.37 -4.09
#